data_AF-A0A5C6T2V1-F1
#
_entry.id   AF-A0A5C6T2V1-F1
#
_cell.length_a   1.000
_cell.length_b   1.000
_cell.length_c   1.000
_cell.angle_alpha   90.00
_cell.angle_beta   90.00
_cell.angle_gamma   90.00
#
_symmetry.space_group_name_H-M   'P 1'
#
loop_
_entity.id
_entity.type
_entity.pdbx_description
1 polymer ?
#
loop_
_entity_poly.entity_id
_entity_poly.type
_entity_poly.pdbx_seq_one_letter_code
_entity_poly.pdbx_strand_id
1 'polypeptide(L)'
;MDGTPVVVTVSFAPETVAHCLRFIYTDKVEICDIDSQKPWNAAHIPCCVLAYTAAVYLRMAKMTCHLLRVIENTSSELGALIRRDHISQKPDCSQWVQFSWHYQRALDIIVRGQPQKLMVPMRLAMASILDAVLFWVVRHPLFASDLKRPWQKILENSMHDIAEYKHLCRSAHLFNSPLPDELALLELFEQTKAEKKPPEPSKSVGTQTEDDGSDQELKGQRSDFSFTHRERRGSL
;
A
#
# COMPACT_ATOMS: atom_id res chain seq x y z
N MET A 1 14.08 -6.26 -33.11
CA MET A 1 13.17 -5.58 -32.18
C MET A 1 13.13 -4.14 -32.63
N ASP A 2 12.05 -3.75 -33.29
CA ASP A 2 11.89 -2.38 -33.79
C ASP A 2 11.65 -1.49 -32.57
N GLY A 3 12.56 -0.55 -32.32
CA GLY A 3 12.59 0.32 -31.13
C GLY A 3 11.43 1.34 -31.08
N THR A 4 10.25 0.95 -31.51
CA THR A 4 9.05 1.77 -31.57
C THR A 4 8.63 2.12 -30.14
N PRO A 5 8.56 3.42 -29.79
CA PRO A 5 8.18 3.83 -28.45
C PRO A 5 6.73 3.43 -28.18
N VAL A 6 6.53 2.57 -27.18
CA VAL A 6 5.20 2.20 -26.69
C VAL A 6 4.75 3.28 -25.70
N VAL A 7 3.74 4.05 -26.08
CA VAL A 7 3.11 5.03 -25.20
C VAL A 7 2.21 4.29 -24.22
N VAL A 8 2.67 4.10 -22.99
CA VAL A 8 1.85 3.54 -21.90
C VAL A 8 1.23 4.69 -21.14
N THR A 9 -0.06 4.94 -21.35
CA THR A 9 -0.84 5.86 -20.53
C THR A 9 -1.17 5.18 -19.20
N VAL A 10 -0.44 5.55 -18.16
CA VAL A 10 -0.69 5.05 -16.80
C VAL A 10 -1.53 6.08 -16.05
N SER A 11 -2.63 5.64 -15.44
CA SER A 11 -3.53 6.47 -14.64
C SER A 11 -2.98 6.80 -13.25
N PHE A 12 -1.66 6.71 -13.06
CA PHE A 12 -0.98 6.86 -11.77
C PHE A 12 -0.03 8.05 -11.77
N ALA A 13 0.43 8.43 -10.58
CA ALA A 13 1.48 9.42 -10.42
C ALA A 13 2.73 8.97 -11.20
N PRO A 14 3.17 9.74 -12.21
CA PRO A 14 4.28 9.37 -13.08
C PRO A 14 5.59 9.17 -12.31
N GLU A 15 5.75 9.87 -11.18
CA GLU A 15 6.89 9.75 -10.28
C GLU A 15 7.00 8.35 -9.68
N THR A 16 5.88 7.74 -9.27
CA THR A 16 5.89 6.40 -8.69
C THR A 16 6.20 5.34 -9.74
N VAL A 17 5.72 5.52 -10.98
CA VAL A 17 6.04 4.64 -12.10
C VAL A 17 7.53 4.69 -12.44
N ALA A 18 8.16 5.87 -12.36
CA ALA A 18 9.60 6.00 -12.57
C ALA A 18 10.41 5.17 -11.55
N HIS A 19 9.97 5.13 -10.28
CA HIS A 19 10.60 4.27 -9.27
C HIS A 19 10.42 2.78 -9.57
N CYS A 20 9.25 2.38 -10.08
CA CYS A 20 9.04 1.00 -10.54
C CYS A 20 9.96 0.63 -11.70
N LEU A 21 10.11 1.51 -12.69
CA LEU A 21 11.02 1.29 -13.82
C LEU A 21 12.47 1.20 -13.36
N ARG A 22 12.92 2.10 -12.48
CA ARG A 22 14.27 2.04 -11.90
C ARG A 22 14.51 0.72 -11.19
N PHE A 23 13.54 0.25 -10.40
CA PHE A 23 13.65 -1.03 -9.69
C PHE A 23 13.91 -2.22 -10.62
N ILE A 24 13.32 -2.25 -11.83
CA ILE A 24 13.57 -3.32 -12.81
C ILE A 24 15.06 -3.44 -13.16
N TYR A 25 15.78 -2.33 -13.18
CA TYR A 25 17.20 -2.29 -13.54
C TYR A 25 18.13 -2.35 -12.33
N THR A 26 17.68 -1.92 -11.15
CA THR A 26 18.56 -1.76 -9.97
C THR A 26 18.24 -2.69 -8.81
N ASP A 27 17.07 -3.34 -8.81
CA ASP A 27 16.52 -4.10 -7.67
C ASP A 27 16.48 -3.30 -6.36
N LYS A 28 16.42 -1.96 -6.45
CA LYS A 28 16.47 -1.05 -5.30
C LYS A 28 15.49 0.12 -5.43
N VAL A 29 14.94 0.54 -4.30
CA VAL A 29 14.08 1.73 -4.17
C VAL A 29 14.60 2.61 -3.03
N GLU A 30 15.63 3.41 -3.29
CA GLU A 30 16.37 4.18 -2.26
C GLU A 30 15.48 5.06 -1.36
N ILE A 31 14.39 5.63 -1.90
CA ILE A 31 13.45 6.46 -1.13
C ILE A 31 12.64 5.65 -0.09
N CYS A 32 12.64 4.32 -0.22
CA CYS A 32 11.97 3.39 0.69
C CYS A 32 12.91 2.87 1.78
N ASP A 33 14.23 3.05 1.63
CA ASP A 33 15.20 2.53 2.58
C ASP A 33 15.16 3.29 3.91
N ILE A 34 15.43 2.57 5.00
CA ILE A 34 15.47 3.12 6.35
C ILE A 34 16.74 3.95 6.51
N ASP A 35 16.60 5.19 7.01
CA ASP A 35 17.74 6.00 7.42
C ASP A 35 18.23 5.53 8.79
N SER A 36 19.28 4.71 8.83
CA SER A 36 19.86 4.20 10.08
C SER A 36 20.40 5.30 11.00
N GLN A 37 20.68 6.52 10.49
CA GLN A 37 21.10 7.65 11.32
C GLN A 37 19.90 8.35 11.98
N LYS A 38 18.71 8.23 11.39
CA LYS A 38 17.47 8.86 11.87
C LYS A 38 16.33 7.85 11.81
N PRO A 39 16.35 6.79 12.66
CA PRO A 39 15.37 5.71 12.57
C PRO A 39 13.93 6.16 12.83
N TRP A 40 13.73 7.24 13.59
CA TRP A 40 12.41 7.83 13.86
C TRP A 40 11.87 8.67 12.70
N ASN A 41 12.68 8.95 11.68
CA ASN A 41 12.23 9.59 10.45
C ASN A 41 11.47 8.58 9.58
N ALA A 42 10.16 8.48 9.83
CA ALA A 42 9.26 7.57 9.14
C ALA A 42 8.84 8.04 7.73
N ALA A 43 9.51 9.02 7.13
CA ALA A 43 9.16 9.52 5.79
C ALA A 43 9.23 8.44 4.69
N HIS A 44 10.08 7.43 4.87
CA HIS A 44 10.19 6.29 3.95
C HIS A 44 8.91 5.42 3.93
N ILE A 45 8.17 5.31 5.05
CA ILE A 45 6.97 4.48 5.16
C ILE A 45 5.88 4.84 4.12
N PRO A 46 5.40 6.09 4.02
CA PRO A 46 4.43 6.44 2.98
C PRO A 46 5.00 6.30 1.57
N CYS A 47 6.31 6.47 1.36
CA CYS A 47 6.95 6.21 0.07
C CYS A 47 6.89 4.72 -0.30
N CYS A 48 7.19 3.81 0.64
CA CYS A 48 7.06 2.36 0.45
C CYS A 48 5.63 1.98 0.06
N VAL A 49 4.65 2.56 0.74
CA VAL A 49 3.23 2.29 0.50
C VAL A 49 2.77 2.79 -0.87
N LEU A 50 3.20 3.99 -1.29
CA LEU A 50 2.90 4.50 -2.63
C LEU A 50 3.55 3.63 -3.70
N ALA A 51 4.83 3.31 -3.53
CA ALA A 51 5.56 2.41 -4.43
C ALA A 51 4.91 1.03 -4.51
N TYR A 52 4.43 0.50 -3.37
CA TYR A 52 3.74 -0.79 -3.30
C TYR A 52 2.43 -0.74 -4.08
N THR A 53 1.67 0.33 -3.92
CA THR A 53 0.42 0.52 -4.64
C THR A 53 0.67 0.50 -6.16
N ALA A 54 1.68 1.24 -6.63
CA ALA A 54 2.06 1.23 -8.05
C ALA A 54 2.58 -0.15 -8.50
N ALA A 55 3.42 -0.81 -7.71
CA ALA A 55 3.94 -2.15 -8.01
C ALA A 55 2.82 -3.18 -8.14
N VAL A 56 1.82 -3.13 -7.25
CA VAL A 56 0.62 -3.98 -7.31
C VAL A 56 -0.18 -3.72 -8.59
N TYR A 57 -0.40 -2.46 -8.95
CA TYR A 57 -1.10 -2.12 -10.19
C TYR A 57 -0.36 -2.59 -11.43
N LEU A 58 0.96 -2.45 -11.45
CA LEU A 58 1.84 -2.94 -12.51
C LEU A 58 2.11 -4.44 -12.44
N ARG A 59 1.53 -5.15 -11.44
CA ARG A 59 1.69 -6.59 -11.21
C ARG A 59 3.15 -7.03 -11.03
N MET A 60 3.97 -6.18 -10.43
CA MET A 60 5.39 -6.43 -10.18
C MET A 60 5.59 -7.17 -8.86
N ALA A 61 5.51 -8.51 -8.89
CA ALA A 61 5.57 -9.35 -7.67
C ALA A 61 6.90 -9.18 -6.92
N LYS A 62 8.02 -9.19 -7.65
CA LYS A 62 9.36 -8.98 -7.06
C LYS A 62 9.47 -7.67 -6.28
N MET A 63 9.01 -6.56 -6.87
CA MET A 63 9.04 -5.25 -6.21
C MET A 63 8.08 -5.18 -5.02
N THR A 64 6.90 -5.80 -5.17
CA THR A 64 5.89 -5.90 -4.11
C THR A 64 6.47 -6.66 -2.90
N CYS A 65 7.09 -7.82 -3.13
CA CYS A 65 7.79 -8.62 -2.13
C CYS A 65 8.93 -7.83 -1.46
N HIS A 66 9.74 -7.13 -2.26
CA HIS A 66 10.82 -6.29 -1.74
C HIS A 66 10.31 -5.20 -0.78
N LEU A 67 9.26 -4.47 -1.16
CA LEU A 67 8.69 -3.40 -0.33
C LEU A 67 8.05 -3.92 0.96
N LEU A 68 7.45 -5.11 0.93
CA LEU A 68 6.96 -5.78 2.14
C LEU A 68 8.11 -6.08 3.11
N ARG A 69 9.22 -6.60 2.60
CA ARG A 69 10.42 -6.86 3.41
C ARG A 69 11.04 -5.58 3.98
N VAL A 70 11.04 -4.48 3.23
CA VAL A 70 11.51 -3.19 3.73
C VAL A 70 10.71 -2.78 4.97
N ILE A 71 9.37 -2.82 4.91
CA ILE A 71 8.50 -2.46 6.04
C ILE A 71 8.64 -3.43 7.22
N GLU A 72 8.76 -4.73 6.95
CA GLU A 72 8.99 -5.74 7.99
C GLU A 72 10.36 -5.55 8.68
N ASN A 73 11.39 -5.19 7.92
CA ASN A 73 12.70 -4.82 8.45
C ASN A 73 12.61 -3.54 9.29
N THR A 74 11.85 -2.53 8.84
CA THR A 74 11.58 -1.31 9.62
C THR A 74 10.97 -1.65 10.98
N SER A 75 9.99 -2.55 11.01
CA SER A 75 9.38 -3.03 12.25
C SER A 75 10.40 -3.70 13.18
N SER A 76 11.21 -4.60 12.62
CA SER A 76 12.28 -5.30 13.34
C SER A 76 13.32 -4.35 13.93
N GLU A 77 13.76 -3.36 13.15
CA GLU A 77 14.73 -2.35 13.56
C GLU A 77 14.18 -1.42 14.65
N LEU A 78 12.98 -0.86 14.45
CA LEU A 78 12.33 -0.01 15.46
C LEU A 78 12.08 -0.78 16.76
N GLY A 79 11.62 -2.03 16.67
CA GLY A 79 11.44 -2.89 17.83
C GLY A 79 12.76 -3.18 18.55
N ALA A 80 13.86 -3.41 17.81
CA ALA A 80 15.18 -3.61 18.40
C ALA A 80 15.70 -2.33 19.07
N LEU A 81 15.48 -1.17 18.46
CA LEU A 81 15.83 0.14 19.02
C LEU A 81 15.07 0.39 20.32
N ILE A 82 13.75 0.18 20.36
CA ILE A 82 12.95 0.36 21.58
C ILE A 82 13.41 -0.58 22.71
N ARG A 83 13.82 -1.81 22.37
CA ARG A 83 14.35 -2.78 23.34
C ARG A 83 15.75 -2.40 23.86
N ARG A 84 16.62 -1.83 23.01
CA ARG A 84 18.01 -1.44 23.34
C ARG A 84 18.07 -0.07 24.02
N ASP A 85 17.48 0.93 23.38
CA ASP A 85 17.63 2.36 23.67
C ASP A 85 16.44 2.91 24.47
N HIS A 86 15.95 2.13 25.44
CA HIS A 86 15.26 2.61 26.64
C HIS A 86 13.73 2.40 26.74
N ILE A 87 13.35 1.54 27.70
CA ILE A 87 12.17 1.72 28.56
C ILE A 87 12.30 3.02 29.41
N SER A 88 13.44 3.70 29.46
CA SER A 88 13.71 4.91 30.27
C SER A 88 13.65 6.27 29.55
N GLN A 89 13.90 6.42 28.23
CA GLN A 89 13.85 7.71 27.52
C GLN A 89 12.47 7.93 26.93
N LYS A 90 11.94 9.14 27.14
CA LYS A 90 10.67 9.55 26.53
C LYS A 90 10.91 9.93 25.06
N PRO A 91 9.94 9.68 24.16
CA PRO A 91 10.00 10.17 22.79
C PRO A 91 10.22 11.68 22.77
N ASP A 92 11.05 12.18 21.85
CA ASP A 92 11.03 13.61 21.53
C ASP A 92 9.68 13.94 20.84
N CYS A 93 9.11 15.08 21.22
CA CYS A 93 7.82 15.55 20.69
C CYS A 93 7.87 15.69 19.17
N SER A 94 8.99 16.20 18.62
CA SER A 94 9.14 16.38 17.17
C SER A 94 9.13 15.04 16.43
N GLN A 95 9.86 14.05 16.94
CA GLN A 95 9.95 12.70 16.37
C GLN A 95 8.62 11.97 16.47
N TRP A 96 7.93 12.09 17.60
CA TRP A 96 6.61 11.49 17.80
C TRP A 96 5.59 12.05 16.82
N VAL A 97 5.51 13.37 16.67
CA VAL A 97 4.57 14.02 15.74
C VAL A 97 4.87 13.65 14.29
N GLN A 98 6.15 13.65 13.88
CA GLN A 98 6.57 13.26 12.54
C GLN A 98 6.21 11.80 12.26
N PHE A 99 6.52 10.89 13.19
CA PHE A 99 6.17 9.48 13.06
C PHE A 99 4.66 9.30 12.91
N SER A 100 3.85 9.87 13.81
CA SER A 100 2.39 9.80 13.77
C SER A 100 1.84 10.29 12.43
N TRP A 101 2.35 11.42 11.93
CA TRP A 101 1.92 11.99 10.66
C TRP A 101 2.23 11.07 9.49
N HIS A 102 3.48 10.61 9.35
CA HIS A 102 3.89 9.75 8.25
C HIS A 102 3.17 8.40 8.28
N TYR A 103 3.02 7.80 9.46
CA TYR A 103 2.30 6.54 9.64
C TYR A 103 0.81 6.68 9.28
N GLN A 104 0.15 7.76 9.74
CA GLN A 104 -1.24 8.03 9.39
C GLN A 104 -1.43 8.21 7.88
N ARG A 105 -0.52 8.94 7.22
CA ARG A 105 -0.56 9.13 5.76
C ARG A 105 -0.41 7.82 5.01
N ALA A 106 0.52 6.98 5.44
CA ALA A 106 0.70 5.63 4.90
C ALA A 106 -0.58 4.78 5.04
N LEU A 107 -1.21 4.77 6.22
CA LEU A 107 -2.49 4.08 6.42
C LEU A 107 -3.61 4.63 5.54
N ASP A 108 -3.73 5.95 5.42
CA ASP A 108 -4.76 6.58 4.57
C ASP A 108 -4.61 6.15 3.10
N ILE A 109 -3.38 5.96 2.62
CA ILE A 109 -3.12 5.46 1.26
C ILE A 109 -3.57 3.99 1.14
N ILE A 110 -3.17 3.12 2.06
CA ILE A 110 -3.47 1.68 1.97
C ILE A 110 -4.98 1.42 2.10
N VAL A 111 -5.65 2.07 3.06
CA VAL A 111 -7.09 1.91 3.29
C VAL A 111 -7.90 2.38 2.09
N ARG A 112 -7.41 3.36 1.33
CA ARG A 112 -8.06 3.82 0.09
C ARG A 112 -7.61 3.06 -1.16
N GLY A 113 -6.50 2.34 -1.08
CA GLY A 113 -5.91 1.59 -2.19
C GLY A 113 -6.84 0.51 -2.73
N GLN A 114 -6.83 0.28 -4.03
CA GLN A 114 -7.64 -0.77 -4.66
C GLN A 114 -6.78 -1.64 -5.57
N PRO A 115 -7.10 -2.94 -5.71
CA PRO A 115 -8.12 -3.69 -4.98
C PRO A 115 -7.69 -4.02 -3.53
N GLN A 116 -8.63 -3.95 -2.58
CA GLN A 116 -8.35 -4.16 -1.14
C GLN A 116 -7.68 -5.50 -0.84
N LYS A 117 -8.03 -6.58 -1.56
CA LYS A 117 -7.39 -7.90 -1.41
C LYS A 117 -5.87 -7.85 -1.59
N LEU A 118 -5.39 -7.00 -2.51
CA LEU A 118 -3.96 -6.82 -2.76
C LEU A 118 -3.29 -5.83 -1.81
N MET A 119 -4.07 -5.07 -1.04
CA MET A 119 -3.55 -4.14 -0.03
C MET A 119 -3.32 -4.82 1.32
N VAL A 120 -3.95 -5.98 1.58
CA VAL A 120 -3.84 -6.74 2.83
C VAL A 120 -2.38 -7.03 3.23
N PRO A 121 -1.49 -7.53 2.35
CA PRO A 121 -0.10 -7.80 2.75
C PRO A 121 0.62 -6.56 3.31
N MET A 122 0.43 -5.40 2.68
CA MET A 122 1.01 -4.14 3.16
C MET A 122 0.35 -3.64 4.45
N ARG A 123 -0.96 -3.87 4.65
CA ARG A 123 -1.63 -3.58 5.92
C ARG A 123 -1.05 -4.39 7.07
N LEU A 124 -0.83 -5.69 6.85
CA LEU A 124 -0.22 -6.59 7.83
C LEU A 124 1.22 -6.17 8.14
N ALA A 125 2.00 -5.83 7.11
CA ALA A 125 3.36 -5.32 7.29
C ALA A 125 3.38 -4.03 8.13
N MET A 126 2.48 -3.08 7.85
CA MET A 126 2.32 -1.85 8.62
C MET A 126 1.88 -2.11 10.07
N ALA A 127 0.96 -3.06 10.27
CA ALA A 127 0.51 -3.47 11.60
C ALA A 127 1.68 -3.98 12.45
N SER A 128 2.67 -4.64 11.84
CA SER A 128 3.90 -5.04 12.54
C SER A 128 4.69 -3.84 13.07
N ILE A 129 4.81 -2.75 12.30
CA ILE A 129 5.47 -1.51 12.75
C ILE A 129 4.71 -0.95 13.95
N LEU A 130 3.38 -0.82 13.85
CA LEU A 130 2.58 -0.27 14.94
C LEU A 130 2.70 -1.12 16.20
N ASP A 131 2.67 -2.44 16.08
CA ASP A 131 2.88 -3.33 17.23
C ASP A 131 4.25 -3.14 17.89
N ALA A 132 5.31 -3.00 17.08
CA ALA A 132 6.67 -2.75 17.56
C ALA A 132 6.79 -1.41 18.30
N VAL A 133 6.10 -0.35 17.82
CA VAL A 133 6.21 1.00 18.41
C VAL A 133 5.11 1.34 19.42
N LEU A 134 4.08 0.52 19.59
CA LEU A 134 2.89 0.87 20.37
C LEU A 134 3.24 1.30 21.81
N PHE A 135 4.12 0.55 22.48
CA PHE A 135 4.56 0.88 23.83
C PHE A 135 5.32 2.20 23.90
N TRP A 136 6.10 2.52 22.87
CA TRP A 136 6.82 3.80 22.79
C TRP A 136 5.85 4.97 22.58
N VAL A 137 4.86 4.79 21.68
CA VAL A 137 3.83 5.80 21.38
C VAL A 137 2.97 6.10 22.61
N VAL A 138 2.48 5.07 23.30
CA VAL A 138 1.55 5.19 24.45
C VAL A 138 2.17 5.94 25.62
N ARG A 139 3.51 5.90 25.75
CA ARG A 139 4.23 6.58 26.83
C ARG A 139 4.40 8.08 26.60
N HIS A 140 4.10 8.59 25.42
CA HIS A 140 4.24 10.02 25.15
C HIS A 140 3.11 10.81 25.83
N PRO A 141 3.39 11.93 26.51
CA PRO A 141 2.35 12.73 27.18
C PRO A 141 1.24 13.23 26.26
N LEU A 142 1.56 13.47 24.98
CA LEU A 142 0.58 13.91 23.97
C LEU A 142 -0.33 12.78 23.47
N PHE A 143 0.00 11.51 23.76
CA PHE A 143 -0.80 10.40 23.30
C PHE A 143 -2.26 10.50 23.79
N ALA A 144 -2.45 10.87 25.06
CA ALA A 144 -3.80 11.03 25.63
C ALA A 144 -4.60 12.18 24.98
N SER A 145 -3.95 13.28 24.61
CA SER A 145 -4.61 14.39 23.92
C SER A 145 -4.94 14.06 22.46
N ASP A 146 -4.05 13.35 21.78
CA ASP A 146 -4.19 13.01 20.35
C ASP A 146 -4.97 11.70 20.12
N LEU A 147 -5.26 10.94 21.17
CA LEU A 147 -6.12 9.76 21.11
C LEU A 147 -7.48 10.11 20.51
N LYS A 148 -8.01 11.30 20.79
CA LYS A 148 -9.38 11.70 20.41
C LYS A 148 -9.63 11.83 18.90
N ARG A 149 -8.61 11.88 18.04
CA ARG A 149 -8.83 11.96 16.57
C ARG A 149 -7.84 11.12 15.74
N PRO A 150 -6.57 11.51 15.54
CA PRO A 150 -5.68 10.79 14.64
C PRO A 150 -5.37 9.37 15.12
N TRP A 151 -5.09 9.19 16.41
CA TRP A 151 -4.70 7.89 16.95
C TRP A 151 -5.85 6.90 17.15
N GLN A 152 -7.06 7.37 17.46
CA GLN A 152 -8.24 6.51 17.44
C GLN A 152 -8.43 5.87 16.06
N LYS A 153 -8.38 6.66 14.99
CA LYS A 153 -8.52 6.14 13.62
C LYS A 153 -7.39 5.17 13.25
N ILE A 154 -6.15 5.46 13.65
CA ILE A 154 -5.01 4.55 13.45
C ILE A 154 -5.27 3.20 14.12
N LEU A 155 -5.68 3.22 15.39
CA LEU A 155 -5.95 2.00 16.14
C LEU A 155 -7.14 1.24 15.53
N GLU A 156 -8.25 1.89 15.24
CA GLU A 156 -9.43 1.26 14.61
C GLU A 156 -9.06 0.55 13.29
N ASN A 157 -8.23 1.18 12.46
CA ASN A 157 -7.85 0.62 11.16
C ASN A 157 -6.78 -0.47 11.25
N SER A 158 -6.02 -0.57 12.35
CA SER A 158 -4.86 -1.46 12.45
C SER A 158 -5.00 -2.57 13.49
N MET A 159 -5.91 -2.46 14.46
CA MET A 159 -6.01 -3.45 15.56
C MET A 159 -6.33 -4.87 15.08
N HIS A 160 -7.19 -5.01 14.07
CA HIS A 160 -7.48 -6.31 13.47
C HIS A 160 -6.22 -6.89 12.79
N ASP A 161 -5.53 -6.05 12.00
CA ASP A 161 -4.33 -6.44 11.28
C ASP A 161 -3.17 -6.79 12.22
N ILE A 162 -3.08 -6.14 13.39
CA ILE A 162 -2.12 -6.52 14.45
C ILE A 162 -2.42 -7.92 14.97
N ALA A 163 -3.69 -8.21 15.28
CA ALA A 163 -4.09 -9.50 15.79
C ALA A 163 -3.85 -10.61 14.75
N GLU A 164 -4.17 -10.36 13.49
CA GLU A 164 -3.94 -11.26 12.37
C GLU A 164 -2.43 -11.48 12.13
N TYR A 165 -1.63 -10.42 12.08
CA TYR A 165 -0.18 -10.52 11.92
C TYR A 165 0.45 -11.36 13.04
N LYS A 166 0.05 -11.14 14.30
CA LYS A 166 0.51 -11.94 15.45
C LYS A 166 0.07 -13.40 15.35
N HIS A 167 -1.15 -13.65 14.89
CA HIS A 167 -1.63 -15.01 14.66
C HIS A 167 -0.77 -15.71 13.60
N LEU A 168 -0.50 -15.05 12.47
CA LEU A 168 0.35 -15.56 11.40
C LEU A 168 1.79 -15.82 11.87
N CYS A 169 2.36 -14.95 12.69
CA CYS A 169 3.68 -15.15 13.31
C CYS A 169 3.75 -16.40 14.19
N ARG A 170 2.65 -16.80 14.84
CA ARG A 170 2.61 -18.02 15.66
C ARG A 170 2.49 -19.29 14.83
N SER A 171 1.84 -19.20 13.67
CA SER A 171 1.69 -20.33 12.74
C SER A 171 2.88 -20.50 11.79
N ALA A 172 3.59 -19.41 11.49
CA ALA A 172 4.80 -19.45 10.68
C ALA A 172 5.91 -20.14 11.47
N HIS A 173 6.58 -21.13 10.85
CA HIS A 173 7.81 -21.68 11.42
C HIS A 173 8.84 -20.54 11.60
N LEU A 174 9.63 -20.61 12.68
CA LEU A 174 10.55 -19.57 13.21
C LEU A 174 11.47 -18.83 12.20
N PHE A 175 11.55 -19.27 10.95
CA PHE A 175 12.42 -18.73 9.91
C PHE A 175 11.67 -18.11 8.71
N ASN A 176 10.34 -18.20 8.65
CA ASN A 176 9.57 -17.69 7.53
C ASN A 176 8.82 -16.41 7.94
N SER A 177 8.93 -15.36 7.12
CA SER A 177 8.07 -14.18 7.23
C SER A 177 6.60 -14.60 7.11
N PRO A 178 5.68 -14.04 7.93
CA PRO A 178 4.24 -14.25 7.79
C PRO A 178 3.67 -13.56 6.54
N LEU A 179 4.44 -12.71 5.87
CA LEU A 179 4.04 -12.00 4.65
C LEU A 179 4.26 -12.90 3.42
N PRO A 180 3.46 -12.72 2.35
CA PRO A 180 3.58 -13.54 1.16
C PRO A 180 4.93 -13.34 0.46
N ASP A 181 5.54 -14.43 0.02
CA ASP A 181 6.70 -14.39 -0.84
C ASP A 181 6.33 -14.02 -2.29
N GLU A 182 7.34 -13.96 -3.16
CA GLU A 182 7.12 -13.56 -4.55
C GLU A 182 6.17 -14.51 -5.30
N LEU A 183 6.24 -15.82 -5.03
CA LEU A 183 5.38 -16.83 -5.66
C LEU A 183 3.93 -16.67 -5.20
N ALA A 184 3.70 -16.53 -3.89
CA ALA A 184 2.37 -16.27 -3.33
C ALA A 184 1.76 -14.96 -3.86
N LEU A 185 2.58 -13.93 -4.09
CA LEU A 185 2.13 -12.67 -4.70
C LEU A 185 1.72 -12.83 -6.17
N LEU A 186 2.46 -13.64 -6.95
CA LEU A 186 2.07 -13.96 -8.33
C LEU A 186 0.72 -14.68 -8.38
N GLU A 187 0.51 -15.66 -7.51
CA GLU A 187 -0.77 -16.37 -7.39
C GLU A 187 -1.90 -15.42 -7.01
N LEU A 188 -1.67 -14.56 -6.01
CA LEU A 188 -2.63 -13.56 -5.57
C LEU A 188 -3.00 -12.59 -6.70
N PHE A 189 -2.02 -12.23 -7.54
CA PHE A 189 -2.26 -11.40 -8.70
C PHE A 189 -3.14 -12.09 -9.75
N GLU A 190 -2.88 -13.35 -10.06
CA GLU A 190 -3.68 -14.10 -11.03
C GLU A 190 -5.12 -14.35 -10.52
N GLN A 191 -5.30 -14.67 -9.24
CA GLN A 191 -6.65 -14.79 -8.63
C GLN A 191 -7.45 -13.49 -8.79
N THR A 192 -6.85 -12.35 -8.47
CA THR A 192 -7.52 -11.04 -8.55
C THR A 192 -7.80 -10.61 -10.01
N LYS A 193 -7.06 -11.18 -10.97
CA LYS A 193 -7.31 -10.99 -12.41
C LYS A 193 -8.47 -11.86 -12.90
N ALA A 194 -8.57 -13.10 -12.40
CA ALA A 194 -9.67 -14.01 -12.70
C ALA A 194 -11.01 -13.48 -12.16
N GLU A 195 -11.04 -12.93 -10.95
CA GLU A 195 -12.23 -12.32 -10.34
C GLU A 195 -12.79 -11.11 -11.12
N LYS A 196 -11.97 -10.44 -11.95
CA LYS A 196 -12.38 -9.31 -12.79
C LYS A 196 -12.90 -9.72 -14.17
N LYS A 197 -12.70 -10.96 -14.61
CA LYS A 197 -13.28 -11.43 -15.88
C LYS A 197 -14.77 -11.71 -15.66
N PRO A 198 -15.69 -11.13 -16.45
CA PRO A 198 -17.08 -11.59 -16.43
C PRO A 198 -17.11 -13.08 -16.83
N PRO A 199 -18.04 -13.88 -16.27
CA PRO A 199 -18.21 -15.26 -16.70
C PRO A 199 -18.40 -15.27 -18.23
N GLU A 200 -17.62 -16.12 -18.92
CA GLU A 200 -17.78 -16.32 -20.36
C GLU A 200 -19.25 -16.67 -20.62
N PRO A 201 -19.91 -16.06 -21.63
CA PRO A 201 -21.24 -16.48 -22.00
C PRO A 201 -21.14 -17.95 -22.40
N SER A 202 -21.70 -18.82 -21.56
CA SER A 202 -21.95 -20.20 -21.90
C SER A 202 -22.64 -20.18 -23.26
N LYS A 203 -22.01 -20.78 -24.27
CA LYS A 203 -22.60 -20.95 -25.59
C LYS A 203 -23.90 -21.74 -25.40
N SER A 204 -25.02 -21.03 -25.33
CA SER A 204 -26.33 -21.64 -25.44
C SER A 204 -26.41 -22.23 -26.84
N VAL A 205 -26.42 -23.56 -26.89
CA VAL A 205 -26.78 -24.34 -28.07
C VAL A 205 -28.09 -23.76 -28.62
N GLY A 206 -28.07 -23.43 -29.90
CA GLY A 206 -29.11 -22.64 -30.54
C GLY A 206 -30.48 -23.30 -30.52
N THR A 207 -31.49 -22.45 -30.40
CA THR A 207 -32.77 -22.66 -31.06
C THR A 207 -33.16 -21.32 -31.66
N GLN A 208 -33.21 -21.28 -32.99
CA GLN A 208 -33.82 -20.19 -33.75
C GLN A 208 -35.32 -20.18 -33.47
N THR A 209 -35.86 -19.03 -33.11
CA THR A 209 -37.19 -18.57 -33.55
C THR A 209 -37.17 -17.04 -33.50
N GLU A 210 -37.44 -16.46 -34.67
CA GLU A 210 -37.78 -15.07 -34.92
C GLU A 210 -38.97 -14.66 -34.03
N ASP A 211 -38.99 -13.43 -33.47
CA ASP A 211 -39.85 -12.35 -33.96
C ASP A 211 -39.76 -11.06 -33.11
N ASP A 212 -39.92 -9.94 -33.82
CA ASP A 212 -40.40 -8.60 -33.46
C ASP A 212 -39.86 -7.75 -32.27
N GLY A 213 -39.22 -6.63 -32.66
CA GLY A 213 -39.70 -5.26 -32.39
C GLY A 213 -39.80 -4.74 -30.95
N SER A 214 -38.92 -3.80 -30.58
CA SER A 214 -39.29 -2.43 -30.14
C SER A 214 -38.11 -1.68 -29.53
N ASP A 215 -37.94 -0.44 -29.99
CA ASP A 215 -37.06 0.59 -29.44
C ASP A 215 -37.39 0.88 -27.97
N GLN A 216 -36.37 0.93 -27.10
CA GLN A 216 -36.39 1.86 -25.98
C GLN A 216 -34.97 2.22 -25.50
N GLU A 217 -34.68 3.52 -25.64
CA GLU A 217 -33.49 4.22 -25.18
C GLU A 217 -33.25 4.00 -23.67
N LEU A 218 -32.08 3.48 -23.32
CA LEU A 218 -31.53 3.56 -21.96
C LEU A 218 -30.42 4.59 -21.94
N LYS A 219 -30.79 5.81 -21.49
CA LYS A 219 -29.88 6.90 -21.12
C LYS A 219 -28.82 6.42 -20.13
N GLY A 220 -27.62 6.14 -20.63
CA GLY A 220 -26.43 6.01 -19.81
C GLY A 220 -25.92 7.40 -19.41
N GLN A 221 -26.05 7.74 -18.11
CA GLN A 221 -25.32 8.86 -17.52
C GLN A 221 -23.81 8.55 -17.52
N ARG A 222 -23.11 8.99 -18.57
CA ARG A 222 -21.66 9.22 -18.54
C ARG A 222 -21.41 10.58 -17.91
N SER A 223 -20.84 10.60 -16.71
CA SER A 223 -20.24 11.81 -16.15
C SER A 223 -18.83 11.99 -16.73
N ASP A 224 -18.76 12.65 -17.88
CA ASP A 224 -17.50 13.15 -18.42
C ASP A 224 -17.03 14.33 -17.57
N PHE A 225 -16.02 14.12 -16.72
CA PHE A 225 -15.28 15.21 -16.09
C PHE A 225 -14.17 15.67 -17.04
N SER A 226 -14.44 16.76 -17.77
CA SER A 226 -13.43 17.51 -18.52
C SER A 226 -12.63 18.40 -17.55
N PHE A 227 -11.33 18.15 -17.43
CA PHE A 227 -10.41 19.06 -16.77
C PHE A 227 -9.92 20.10 -17.79
N THR A 228 -10.35 21.35 -17.65
CA THR A 228 -9.78 22.49 -18.38
C THR A 228 -8.50 22.93 -17.69
N HIS A 229 -7.40 22.87 -18.42
CA HIS A 229 -6.07 23.29 -17.98
C HIS A 229 -6.04 24.83 -17.83
N ARG A 230 -6.00 25.33 -16.59
CA ARG A 230 -5.83 26.76 -16.32
C ARG A 230 -4.35 27.12 -16.50
N GLU A 231 -4.03 27.73 -17.63
CA GLU A 231 -2.72 28.31 -17.89
C GLU A 231 -2.32 29.29 -16.78
N ARG A 232 -1.14 29.06 -16.19
CA ARG A 232 -0.46 30.04 -15.33
C ARG A 232 -0.01 31.19 -16.22
N ARG A 233 -0.62 32.37 -16.06
CA ARG A 233 0.01 33.62 -16.49
C ARG A 233 1.22 33.88 -15.59
N GLY A 234 2.39 33.77 -16.18
CA GLY A 234 3.55 34.52 -15.71
C GLY A 234 3.37 36.00 -16.05
N SER A 235 3.83 36.87 -15.18
CA SER A 235 4.29 38.21 -15.55
C SER A 235 5.45 38.58 -14.63
N LEU A 236 6.40 39.21 -15.28
CA LEU A 236 7.71 39.69 -14.83
C LEU A 236 7.64 40.54 -13.55
#